data_AF-F8LFL9-F1
#
_entry.id   AF-F8LFL9-F1
#
_cell.length_a   1.000
_cell.length_b   1.000
_cell.length_c   1.000
_cell.angle_alpha   90.00
_cell.angle_beta   90.00
_cell.angle_gamma   90.00
#
_symmetry.space_group_name_H-M   'P 1'
#
loop_
_entity.id
_entity.type
_entity.pdbx_description
1 polymer ?
#
loop_
_entity_poly.entity_id
_entity_poly.type
_entity_poly.pdbx_seq_one_letter_code
_entity_poly.pdbx_strand_id
1 'polypeptide(L)' 'MIPFKIACQNKRAKELFMSSKMSEKQQLLDLVFSNLKLDEKKLLVTLREPFSMILAVSHQPVNLRM' A
#
# COMPACT_ATOMS: atom_id res chain seq x y z
N MET A 1 7.09 10.87 21.54
CA MET A 1 7.96 10.92 20.33
C MET A 1 8.04 9.52 19.75
N ILE A 2 7.03 9.12 18.98
CA ILE A 2 7.02 7.83 18.26
C ILE A 2 7.10 8.22 16.78
N PRO A 3 8.26 8.07 16.12
CA PRO A 3 8.38 8.50 14.74
C PRO A 3 7.62 7.51 13.87
N PHE A 4 6.62 7.99 13.14
CA PHE A 4 6.41 7.76 11.71
C PHE A 4 6.95 6.43 11.11
N LYS A 5 6.74 5.30 11.77
CA LYS A 5 7.15 3.96 11.31
C LYS A 5 6.15 3.36 10.30
N ILE A 6 5.39 4.22 9.62
CA ILE A 6 4.55 3.89 8.45
C ILE A 6 5.14 4.56 7.18
N ALA A 7 6.32 5.18 7.29
CA ALA A 7 7.22 5.21 6.13
C ALA A 7 7.81 3.80 6.02
N CYS A 8 7.15 2.92 5.26
CA CYS A 8 7.77 1.68 4.82
C CYS A 8 9.21 1.98 4.40
N GLN A 9 10.16 1.27 5.00
CA GLN A 9 11.55 1.30 4.60
C GLN A 9 11.60 0.94 3.11
N ASN A 10 11.62 1.94 2.23
CA ASN A 10 11.48 1.76 0.78
C ASN A 10 12.56 0.84 0.21
N LYS A 11 13.72 0.77 0.88
CA LYS A 11 14.80 -0.18 0.58
C LYS A 11 14.43 -1.61 0.96
N ARG A 12 14.00 -1.84 2.21
CA ARG A 12 13.66 -3.18 2.72
C ARG A 12 12.42 -3.78 2.05
N ALA A 13 11.39 -2.98 1.77
CA ALA A 13 10.22 -3.44 1.04
C ALA A 13 10.57 -3.87 -0.38
N LYS A 14 11.42 -3.09 -1.07
CA LYS A 14 11.95 -3.43 -2.39
C LYS A 14 12.80 -4.70 -2.34
N GLU A 15 13.70 -4.82 -1.37
CA GLU A 15 14.54 -6.00 -1.18
C GLU A 15 13.69 -7.26 -0.95
N LEU A 16 12.69 -7.19 -0.07
CA LEU A 16 11.76 -8.29 0.19
C LEU A 16 11.00 -8.71 -1.07
N PHE A 17 10.48 -7.74 -1.83
CA PHE A 17 9.82 -8.02 -3.10
C PHE A 17 10.77 -8.58 -4.15
N MET A 18 12.03 -8.16 -4.17
CA MET A 18 13.01 -8.71 -5.12
C MET A 18 13.41 -10.14 -4.76
N SER A 19 13.58 -10.43 -3.47
CA SER A 19 13.95 -11.77 -2.95
C SER A 19 12.80 -12.79 -2.91
N SER A 20 11.54 -12.35 -3.00
CA SER A 20 10.38 -13.24 -2.90
C SER A 20 10.22 -14.12 -4.14
N LYS A 21 9.48 -15.22 -3.99
CA LYS A 21 9.19 -16.13 -5.09
C LYS A 21 8.21 -15.50 -6.08
N MET A 22 8.25 -15.93 -7.33
CA MET A 22 7.34 -15.41 -8.37
C MET A 22 5.86 -15.55 -8.01
N SER A 23 5.47 -16.65 -7.37
CA SER A 23 4.09 -16.87 -6.89
C SER A 23 3.68 -15.84 -5.83
N GLU A 24 4.57 -15.51 -4.90
CA GLU A 24 4.33 -14.52 -3.85
C GLU A 24 4.19 -13.11 -4.44
N LYS A 25 4.98 -12.80 -5.49
CA LYS A 25 4.88 -11.52 -6.21
C LYS A 25 3.55 -11.41 -6.95
N GLN A 26 3.10 -12.48 -7.61
CA GLN A 26 1.79 -12.52 -8.27
C GLN A 26 0.67 -12.29 -7.25
N GLN A 27 0.66 -13.02 -6.14
CA GLN A 27 -0.32 -12.84 -5.07
C GLN A 27 -0.33 -11.41 -4.51
N LEU A 28 0.85 -10.80 -4.34
CA LEU A 28 0.94 -9.42 -3.88
C LEU A 28 0.37 -8.44 -4.91
N LEU A 29 0.67 -8.63 -6.20
CA LEU A 29 0.10 -7.82 -7.27
C LEU A 29 -1.42 -8.00 -7.35
N ASP A 30 -1.92 -9.23 -7.24
CA ASP A 30 -3.36 -9.52 -7.23
C ASP A 30 -4.04 -8.87 -6.03
N LEU A 31 -3.41 -8.84 -4.86
CA LEU A 31 -3.93 -8.17 -3.67
C LEU A 31 -4.01 -6.65 -3.87
N VAL A 32 -2.89 -6.03 -4.26
CA VAL A 32 -2.75 -4.57 -4.41
C VAL A 32 -3.59 -4.03 -5.56
N PHE A 33 -3.67 -4.77 -6.66
CA PHE A 33 -4.36 -4.39 -7.89
C PHE A 33 -5.67 -5.17 -8.11
N SER A 34 -6.23 -5.74 -7.05
CA SER A 34 -7.51 -6.47 -7.09
C SER A 34 -8.71 -5.68 -7.65
N ASN A 35 -8.60 -4.36 -7.74
CA ASN A 35 -9.60 -3.44 -8.28
C ASN A 35 -9.06 -2.57 -9.44
N LEU A 36 -8.02 -3.05 -10.11
CA LEU A 36 -7.50 -2.43 -11.33
C LEU A 36 -8.58 -2.39 -12.40
N LYS A 37 -8.89 -1.20 -12.90
CA LYS A 37 -9.77 -1.02 -14.06
C LYS A 37 -8.98 -0.34 -15.17
N LEU A 38 -9.09 -0.89 -16.38
CA LEU A 38 -8.59 -0.23 -17.57
C LEU A 38 -9.72 0.61 -18.15
N ASP A 39 -9.53 1.92 -18.18
CA ASP A 39 -10.45 2.89 -18.76
C ASP A 39 -9.74 3.59 -19.92
N GLU A 40 -10.02 3.13 -21.14
CA GLU A 40 -9.32 3.54 -22.37
C GLU A 40 -7.78 3.39 -22.25
N LYS A 41 -7.07 4.52 -22.09
CA LYS A 41 -5.62 4.61 -21.92
C LYS A 41 -5.20 4.90 -20.48
N LYS A 42 -6.16 4.90 -19.54
CA LYS A 42 -5.94 5.19 -18.13
C LYS A 42 -6.11 3.92 -17.31
N LEU A 43 -5.16 3.73 -16.40
CA LEU A 43 -5.21 2.67 -15.43
C LEU A 43 -5.78 3.25 -14.13
N LEU A 44 -6.97 2.82 -13.75
CA LEU A 44 -7.67 3.29 -12.55
C LEU A 44 -7.47 2.28 -11.42
N VAL A 45 -6.93 2.75 -10.31
CA VAL A 45 -6.81 2.00 -9.05
C VAL A 45 -7.47 2.81 -7.96
N THR A 46 -8.31 2.16 -7.17
CA THR A 46 -8.90 2.74 -5.96
C THR A 46 -8.15 2.19 -4.74
N LEU A 47 -7.86 3.01 -3.73
CA LEU A 47 -7.39 2.46 -2.47
C LEU A 47 -8.55 1.73 -1.78
N ARG A 48 -8.34 0.48 -1.39
CA ARG A 48 -9.31 -0.30 -0.59
C ARG A 48 -9.11 -0.05 0.90
N GLU A 49 -10.15 -0.26 1.69
CA GLU A 49 -10.04 -0.30 3.15
C GLU A 49 -9.11 -1.43 3.60
N PRO A 50 -8.30 -1.25 4.65
CA PRO A 50 -8.23 -0.07 5.53
C PRO A 50 -7.27 1.03 5.04
N PHE A 51 -6.62 0.84 3.88
CA PHE A 51 -5.58 1.75 3.41
C PHE A 51 -6.13 3.14 3.05
N SER A 52 -7.36 3.21 2.54
CA SER A 52 -8.09 4.48 2.35
C SER A 52 -8.31 5.21 3.68
N MET A 53 -8.76 4.51 4.74
CA MET A 53 -8.83 5.08 6.09
C MET A 53 -7.48 5.59 6.58
N ILE A 54 -6.41 4.80 6.43
CA ILE A 54 -5.05 5.18 6.84
C ILE A 54 -4.59 6.45 6.11
N LEU A 55 -4.88 6.55 4.81
CA LEU A 55 -4.57 7.74 4.03
C LEU A 55 -5.38 8.95 4.50
N ALA A 56 -6.67 8.78 4.79
CA ALA A 56 -7.54 9.84 5.29
C ALA A 56 -7.06 10.41 6.64
N VAL A 57 -6.59 9.55 7.55
CA VAL A 57 -6.07 9.95 8.88
C VAL A 57 -4.57 10.25 8.90
N SER A 58 -3.90 10.25 7.75
CA SER A 58 -2.46 10.47 7.65
C SER A 58 -2.02 11.86 8.12
N HIS A 59 -2.89 12.86 7.96
CA HIS A 59 -2.67 14.24 8.39
C HIS A 59 -3.00 14.50 9.87
N GLN A 60 -3.70 13.56 10.53
CA GLN A 60 -4.10 13.74 11.93
C GLN A 60 -2.96 13.38 12.87
N PRO A 61 -2.77 14.15 13.96
CA PRO A 61 -1.79 13.80 14.99
C PRO A 61 -2.14 12.43 15.57
N VAL A 62 -1.09 11.61 15.78
CA VAL A 62 -1.17 10.19 16.19
C VAL A 62 -2.08 9.95 17.40
N ASN A 63 -2.34 10.98 18.22
CA ASN A 63 -3.13 10.92 19.45
C ASN A 63 -4.67 10.95 19.23
N LEU A 64 -5.16 11.07 18.00
CA LEU A 64 -6.60 11.11 17.68
C LEU A 64 -7.10 9.91 16.85
N ARG A 65 -6.23 8.92 16.59
CA ARG A 65 -6.61 7.68 15.92
C ARG A 65 -7.26 6.76 16.97
N MET A 66 -8.60 6.82 17.09
CA MET A 66 -9.37 5.85 17.89
C MET A 66 -9.30 4.46 17.25
#